data_AF-A0AAN6QG19-F1
#
_entry.id   AF-A0AAN6QG19-F1
#
_cell.length_a   1.000
_cell.length_b   1.000
_cell.length_c   1.000
_cell.angle_alpha   90.00
_cell.angle_beta   90.00
_cell.angle_gamma   90.00
#
_symmetry.space_group_name_H-M   'P 1'
#
loop_
_entity.id
_entity.type
_entity.pdbx_description
1 polymer ?
#
loop_
_entity_poly.entity_id
_entity_poly.type
_entity_poly.pdbx_seq_one_letter_code
_entity_poly.pdbx_strand_id
1 'polypeptide(L)'
;MRPPLFRALRSPCSLDLQPKRLFSRNTLSNRSLEPIPLRSLSSSSSPLPQRGVSTGGRQHRDFSAPATQQKEIHEPDADQGRRWSTPLAQKLAAAIDITGPVPLASYMRMCLTADIGGYYTGAIEEGRDQFGLKGDFVTSPEISQVFGELCGIWFVAEWMAQGRQSRGVELIEVGPGRGTLMDDMLRTIQRWPAMSHSIDAIYMVEASPELRLVQKKLLCGEDAPMTESKVGYHSVCKYNHLPIVWTDTIKSIPIAAEKMPFIMAHEFFDALPIHAFQLVSVPATQTTSPSPTDTASPSTKTSHPTLQWRELLVSPTPPNSTHATLNTPPSQSRDTPPPDFQLTISQQPTRHSLYLPESSPRYRALKQPSIGTGALVEICPDLSLYASDFAARIGGSPKHPKPRASGAALVLDYGPADGAVPTNSLRGIRRHRRVSPFAEPGLTDLSADVDFAALAEAATRASEGVEVHGPVAQADFLETMGIRERVEQLTKAMMMMDNDVGGEQGGGAGETKAEDVRKACARLVDRGPGGMGKVYKALAILPENEGRRRPVGFGGDVAA
;
A
#
# COMPACT_ATOMS: atom_id res chain seq x y z
N MET A 1 68.04 -17.98 -4.27
CA MET A 1 68.63 -18.40 -5.56
C MET A 1 67.81 -17.78 -6.69
N ARG A 2 68.48 -17.34 -7.76
CA ARG A 2 67.96 -16.63 -8.95
C ARG A 2 67.06 -17.51 -9.86
N PRO A 3 66.33 -16.90 -10.84
CA PRO A 3 65.14 -17.43 -11.53
C PRO A 3 65.45 -17.95 -12.97
N PRO A 4 64.42 -18.17 -13.81
CA PRO A 4 64.42 -17.62 -15.18
C PRO A 4 63.05 -16.98 -15.55
N LEU A 5 62.86 -15.85 -16.28
CA LEU A 5 63.38 -15.23 -17.51
C LEU A 5 62.81 -15.76 -18.86
N PHE A 6 62.26 -14.80 -19.64
CA PHE A 6 61.95 -14.76 -21.09
C PHE A 6 60.67 -15.50 -21.59
N ARG A 7 59.84 -15.01 -22.54
CA ARG A 7 59.98 -13.99 -23.61
C ARG A 7 58.60 -13.54 -24.15
N ALA A 8 58.53 -12.30 -24.61
CA ALA A 8 57.43 -11.69 -25.37
C ALA A 8 57.40 -12.11 -26.85
N LEU A 9 56.21 -12.09 -27.48
CA LEU A 9 56.04 -11.82 -28.92
C LEU A 9 54.79 -10.95 -29.18
N ARG A 10 55.00 -9.93 -30.00
CA ARG A 10 54.06 -8.94 -30.51
C ARG A 10 53.26 -9.52 -31.71
N SER A 11 51.97 -9.16 -31.81
CA SER A 11 51.18 -8.55 -32.93
C SER A 11 51.50 -8.87 -34.42
N PRO A 12 50.64 -8.53 -35.42
CA PRO A 12 49.21 -8.14 -35.43
C PRO A 12 48.38 -8.91 -36.51
N CYS A 13 47.05 -8.75 -36.53
CA CYS A 13 46.33 -8.75 -37.81
C CYS A 13 45.08 -7.86 -37.73
N SER A 14 45.11 -6.82 -38.55
CA SER A 14 44.05 -5.85 -38.80
C SER A 14 43.09 -6.42 -39.85
N LEU A 15 41.79 -6.22 -39.69
CA LEU A 15 40.85 -6.23 -40.80
C LEU A 15 39.77 -5.17 -40.56
N ASP A 16 39.98 -4.06 -41.26
CA ASP A 16 39.03 -3.03 -41.64
C ASP A 16 37.71 -3.61 -42.16
N LEU A 17 36.58 -3.13 -41.65
CA LEU A 17 35.33 -3.03 -42.41
C LEU A 17 34.58 -1.76 -42.00
N GLN A 18 34.72 -0.73 -42.83
CA GLN A 18 33.95 0.51 -42.84
C GLN A 18 32.49 0.29 -43.30
N PRO A 19 31.56 1.21 -42.98
CA PRO A 19 30.12 0.99 -43.03
C PRO A 19 29.51 1.30 -44.41
N LYS A 20 28.62 0.41 -44.88
CA LYS A 20 27.78 0.67 -46.06
C LYS A 20 26.56 1.51 -45.68
N ARG A 21 26.54 2.74 -46.17
CA ARG A 21 25.35 3.58 -46.33
C ARG A 21 24.40 2.92 -47.33
N LEU A 22 23.13 2.79 -46.97
CA LEU A 22 22.04 2.60 -47.92
C LEU A 22 21.00 3.69 -47.64
N PHE A 23 20.96 4.66 -48.56
CA PHE A 23 19.85 5.57 -48.75
C PHE A 23 18.63 4.78 -49.19
N SER A 24 17.50 4.95 -48.50
CA SER A 24 16.20 4.83 -49.12
C SER A 24 15.34 6.01 -48.69
N ARG A 25 15.07 6.88 -49.67
CA ARG A 25 14.09 7.95 -49.60
C ARG A 25 12.70 7.31 -49.56
N ASN A 26 11.92 7.60 -48.53
CA ASN A 26 10.48 7.61 -48.67
C ASN A 26 9.92 8.91 -48.10
N THR A 27 9.60 9.79 -49.04
CA THR A 27 8.84 11.02 -48.88
C THR A 27 7.37 10.69 -48.62
N LEU A 28 6.84 11.06 -47.46
CA LEU A 28 5.40 11.24 -47.27
C LEU A 28 5.14 12.57 -46.56
N SER A 29 4.81 13.56 -47.40
CA SER A 29 3.72 14.52 -47.21
C SER A 29 3.48 15.07 -45.80
N ASN A 30 4.07 16.24 -45.59
CA ASN A 30 3.65 17.28 -44.65
C ASN A 30 2.13 17.53 -44.74
N ARG A 31 1.39 17.35 -43.65
CA ARG A 31 0.09 18.00 -43.43
C ARG A 31 0.14 18.75 -42.11
N SER A 32 0.33 20.06 -42.25
CA SER A 32 0.13 21.06 -41.22
C SER A 32 -1.28 20.95 -40.63
N LEU A 33 -1.38 20.82 -39.32
CA LEU A 33 -2.61 21.09 -38.57
C LEU A 33 -2.40 22.42 -37.86
N GLU A 34 -3.14 23.44 -38.30
CA GLU A 34 -3.22 24.74 -37.66
C GLU A 34 -3.87 24.63 -36.27
N PRO A 35 -3.48 25.47 -35.29
CA PRO A 35 -4.11 25.52 -33.99
C PRO A 35 -5.46 26.27 -34.02
N ILE A 36 -6.47 25.66 -33.41
CA ILE A 36 -7.81 26.21 -33.17
C ILE A 36 -7.70 27.31 -32.08
N PRO A 37 -8.25 28.53 -32.27
CA PRO A 37 -8.14 29.59 -31.29
C PRO A 37 -9.11 29.41 -30.10
N LEU A 38 -8.55 29.48 -28.89
CA LEU A 38 -9.27 29.53 -27.62
C LEU A 38 -10.05 30.85 -27.49
N ARG A 39 -11.36 30.75 -27.26
CA ARG A 39 -12.21 31.90 -26.90
C ARG A 39 -11.94 32.33 -25.45
N SER A 40 -11.66 33.62 -25.30
CA SER A 40 -11.63 34.37 -24.06
C SER A 40 -12.96 34.34 -23.32
N LEU A 41 -12.96 33.94 -22.05
CA LEU A 41 -14.04 34.24 -21.11
C LEU A 41 -13.56 35.32 -20.15
N SER A 42 -14.14 36.51 -20.34
CA SER A 42 -13.98 37.69 -19.53
C SER A 42 -14.63 37.54 -18.15
N SER A 43 -13.93 38.07 -17.15
CA SER A 43 -14.34 38.27 -15.78
C SER A 43 -15.58 39.15 -15.63
N SER A 44 -16.51 38.76 -14.76
CA SER A 44 -17.55 39.64 -14.23
C SER A 44 -17.46 39.69 -12.70
N SER A 45 -17.03 40.84 -12.21
CA SER A 45 -16.96 41.26 -10.82
C SER A 45 -18.35 41.57 -10.23
N SER A 46 -18.64 41.07 -9.03
CA SER A 46 -19.79 41.48 -8.21
C SER A 46 -19.33 42.38 -7.05
N PRO A 47 -20.07 43.44 -6.68
CA PRO A 47 -19.62 44.45 -5.72
C PRO A 47 -20.08 44.19 -4.28
N LEU A 48 -19.23 44.62 -3.34
CA LEU A 48 -19.47 44.74 -1.90
C LEU A 48 -20.55 45.79 -1.56
N PRO A 49 -21.31 45.64 -0.46
CA PRO A 49 -21.99 46.75 0.18
C PRO A 49 -21.29 47.23 1.46
N GLN A 50 -21.38 48.54 1.65
CA GLN A 50 -20.67 49.39 2.59
C GLN A 50 -21.28 49.38 4.01
N ARG A 51 -20.44 49.73 4.99
CA ARG A 51 -20.79 50.10 6.36
C ARG A 51 -21.53 51.44 6.42
N GLY A 52 -22.60 51.51 7.21
CA GLY A 52 -23.20 52.74 7.71
C GLY A 52 -23.23 52.75 9.24
N VAL A 53 -22.84 53.86 9.85
CA VAL A 53 -22.76 54.11 11.29
C VAL A 53 -23.72 55.24 11.68
N SER A 54 -24.15 55.24 12.95
CA SER A 54 -24.75 56.33 13.76
C SER A 54 -26.29 56.28 13.86
N THR A 55 -26.98 56.59 14.96
CA THR A 55 -26.71 57.29 16.24
C THR A 55 -27.67 56.78 17.33
N GLY A 56 -27.33 56.95 18.62
CA GLY A 56 -28.11 56.47 19.76
C GLY A 56 -29.24 57.37 20.28
N GLY A 57 -30.04 56.80 21.19
CA GLY A 57 -31.00 57.50 22.06
C GLY A 57 -31.59 56.56 23.14
N ARG A 58 -31.27 56.82 24.42
CA ARG A 58 -32.00 56.36 25.63
C ARG A 58 -33.30 57.18 25.74
N GLN A 59 -34.41 56.83 26.41
CA GLN A 59 -34.78 55.92 27.49
C GLN A 59 -36.33 55.92 27.53
N HIS A 60 -37.01 54.85 27.92
CA HIS A 60 -38.03 54.84 28.98
C HIS A 60 -38.58 53.42 29.21
N ARG A 61 -38.66 53.05 30.49
CA ARG A 61 -39.24 51.79 30.98
C ARG A 61 -40.75 51.95 31.08
N ASP A 62 -41.49 50.91 30.69
CA ASP A 62 -42.77 50.58 31.32
C ASP A 62 -42.93 49.07 31.43
N PHE A 63 -43.39 48.65 32.61
CA PHE A 63 -43.60 47.28 33.05
C PHE A 63 -44.94 46.74 32.53
N SER A 64 -44.95 45.50 32.03
CA SER A 64 -46.16 44.67 31.95
C SER A 64 -45.77 43.19 32.07
N ALA A 65 -46.49 42.47 32.93
CA ALA A 65 -46.27 41.09 33.37
C ALA A 65 -46.64 40.04 32.29
N PRO A 66 -46.23 38.76 32.45
CA PRO A 66 -45.97 37.88 31.31
C PRO A 66 -47.22 37.14 30.82
N ALA A 67 -47.41 37.12 29.49
CA ALA A 67 -48.32 36.20 28.83
C ALA A 67 -47.69 34.81 28.73
N THR A 68 -48.46 33.81 29.13
CA THR A 68 -48.12 32.39 29.14
C THR A 68 -47.82 31.89 27.72
N GLN A 69 -46.54 31.65 27.40
CA GLN A 69 -46.16 30.98 26.16
C GLN A 69 -46.49 29.49 26.27
N GLN A 70 -47.49 29.07 25.50
CA GLN A 70 -47.78 27.67 25.21
C GLN A 70 -46.52 27.04 24.60
N LYS A 71 -46.08 25.97 25.23
CA LYS A 71 -44.97 25.13 24.78
C LYS A 71 -45.48 24.40 23.53
N GLU A 72 -45.16 24.91 22.34
CA GLU A 72 -45.30 24.15 21.10
C GLU A 72 -44.44 22.89 21.23
N ILE A 73 -45.11 21.76 21.41
CA ILE A 73 -44.50 20.45 21.30
C ILE A 73 -44.26 20.27 19.80
N HIS A 74 -43.02 20.48 19.36
CA HIS A 74 -42.59 20.06 18.03
C HIS A 74 -42.76 18.54 17.96
N GLU A 75 -43.74 18.08 17.17
CA GLU A 75 -43.77 16.70 16.72
C GLU A 75 -42.44 16.40 16.01
N PRO A 76 -41.82 15.23 16.22
CA PRO A 76 -40.61 14.87 15.49
C PRO A 76 -40.98 14.76 14.02
N ASP A 77 -40.32 15.60 13.22
CA ASP A 77 -40.42 15.67 11.76
C ASP A 77 -40.26 14.26 11.15
N ALA A 78 -41.39 13.66 10.77
CA ALA A 78 -41.48 12.29 10.30
C ALA A 78 -41.33 12.21 8.78
N ASP A 79 -40.28 12.82 8.21
CA ASP A 79 -39.81 12.50 6.85
C ASP A 79 -38.39 13.04 6.52
N GLN A 80 -37.41 12.87 7.43
CA GLN A 80 -36.00 13.06 7.07
C GLN A 80 -35.33 11.68 7.01
N GLY A 81 -35.11 11.17 5.79
CA GLY A 81 -34.43 9.89 5.56
C GLY A 81 -33.09 9.78 6.30
N ARG A 82 -32.61 8.55 6.49
CA ARG A 82 -31.35 8.27 7.21
C ARG A 82 -30.21 9.18 6.74
N ARG A 83 -29.62 9.93 7.68
CA ARG A 83 -28.42 10.73 7.43
C ARG A 83 -27.17 9.86 7.47
N TRP A 84 -26.47 9.78 6.34
CA TRP A 84 -25.20 9.09 6.19
C TRP A 84 -24.02 9.99 6.59
N SER A 85 -22.92 9.40 7.08
CA SER A 85 -21.77 10.19 7.54
C SER A 85 -20.97 10.83 6.39
N THR A 86 -20.96 10.21 5.20
CA THR A 86 -20.26 10.72 4.01
C THR A 86 -21.09 10.53 2.72
N PRO A 87 -20.81 11.29 1.65
CA PRO A 87 -21.40 11.01 0.34
C PRO A 87 -21.11 9.60 -0.18
N LEU A 88 -19.93 9.05 0.13
CA LEU A 88 -19.59 7.67 -0.21
C LEU A 88 -20.47 6.68 0.55
N ALA A 89 -20.72 6.91 1.84
CA ALA A 89 -21.62 6.08 2.64
C ALA A 89 -23.03 6.03 2.04
N GLN A 90 -23.56 7.17 1.59
CA GLN A 90 -24.86 7.19 0.90
C GLN A 90 -24.86 6.36 -0.39
N LYS A 91 -23.80 6.46 -1.20
CA LYS A 91 -23.66 5.66 -2.44
C LYS A 91 -23.54 4.17 -2.15
N LEU A 92 -22.73 3.79 -1.16
CA LEU A 92 -22.57 2.41 -0.71
C LEU A 92 -23.92 1.84 -0.24
N ALA A 93 -24.67 2.60 0.53
CA ALA A 93 -25.97 2.18 1.00
C ALA A 93 -26.98 1.99 -0.14
N ALA A 94 -27.02 2.93 -1.10
CA ALA A 94 -27.88 2.80 -2.28
C ALA A 94 -27.50 1.58 -3.14
N ALA A 95 -26.20 1.29 -3.28
CA ALA A 95 -25.74 0.09 -3.96
C ALA A 95 -26.18 -1.19 -3.22
N ILE A 96 -25.99 -1.24 -1.90
CA ILE A 96 -26.37 -2.39 -1.06
C ILE A 96 -27.90 -2.60 -1.06
N ASP A 97 -28.70 -1.54 -1.10
CA ASP A 97 -30.16 -1.65 -1.19
C ASP A 97 -30.60 -2.35 -2.49
N ILE A 98 -29.87 -2.14 -3.59
CA ILE A 98 -30.15 -2.76 -4.89
C ILE A 98 -29.58 -4.17 -5.00
N THR A 99 -28.33 -4.38 -4.58
CA THR A 99 -27.60 -5.64 -4.82
C THR A 99 -27.64 -6.62 -3.65
N GLY A 100 -28.12 -6.18 -2.49
CA GLY A 100 -27.89 -6.84 -1.21
C GLY A 100 -26.48 -6.56 -0.65
N PRO A 101 -26.16 -7.14 0.53
CA PRO A 101 -24.89 -6.94 1.21
C PRO A 101 -23.68 -7.26 0.32
N VAL A 102 -22.64 -6.43 0.42
CA VAL A 102 -21.45 -6.53 -0.45
C VAL A 102 -20.28 -7.22 0.26
N PRO A 103 -19.38 -7.91 -0.45
CA PRO A 103 -18.16 -8.44 0.14
C PRO A 103 -17.32 -7.35 0.83
N LEU A 104 -16.64 -7.69 1.93
CA LEU A 104 -15.70 -6.79 2.60
C LEU A 104 -14.65 -6.20 1.63
N ALA A 105 -14.14 -7.01 0.71
CA ALA A 105 -13.20 -6.54 -0.31
C ALA A 105 -13.80 -5.46 -1.22
N SER A 106 -15.09 -5.53 -1.54
CA SER A 106 -15.76 -4.49 -2.34
C SER A 106 -15.90 -3.20 -1.56
N TYR A 107 -16.27 -3.30 -0.28
CA TYR A 107 -16.32 -2.15 0.63
C TYR A 107 -14.94 -1.49 0.78
N MET A 108 -13.88 -2.26 1.06
CA MET A 108 -12.51 -1.73 1.16
C MET A 108 -12.08 -1.02 -0.12
N ARG A 109 -12.29 -1.65 -1.28
CA ARG A 109 -11.94 -1.05 -2.57
C ARG A 109 -12.66 0.28 -2.80
N MET A 110 -13.95 0.35 -2.48
CA MET A 110 -14.70 1.60 -2.59
C MET A 110 -14.20 2.66 -1.60
N CYS A 111 -13.94 2.28 -0.36
CA CYS A 111 -13.44 3.19 0.68
C CYS A 111 -12.05 3.73 0.38
N LEU A 112 -11.16 2.94 -0.25
CA LEU A 112 -9.77 3.31 -0.45
C LEU A 112 -9.51 3.93 -1.82
N THR A 113 -10.06 3.35 -2.89
CA THR A 113 -9.64 3.65 -4.27
C THR A 113 -10.78 4.00 -5.23
N ALA A 114 -11.99 4.31 -4.73
CA ALA A 114 -13.05 4.83 -5.60
C ALA A 114 -12.72 6.24 -6.11
N ASP A 115 -12.87 6.44 -7.43
CA ASP A 115 -12.68 7.74 -8.11
C ASP A 115 -13.40 8.90 -7.41
N ILE A 116 -14.58 8.62 -6.85
CA ILE A 116 -15.36 9.60 -6.08
C ILE A 116 -15.47 9.14 -4.64
N GLY A 117 -14.66 9.76 -3.80
CA GLY A 117 -14.77 9.60 -2.35
C GLY A 117 -13.92 8.48 -1.77
N GLY A 118 -13.02 7.86 -2.55
CA GLY A 118 -12.00 6.97 -1.99
C GLY A 118 -10.99 7.74 -1.14
N TYR A 119 -10.41 7.06 -0.15
CA TYR A 119 -9.43 7.65 0.77
C TYR A 119 -8.17 8.14 0.04
N TYR A 120 -7.58 7.31 -0.84
CA TYR A 120 -6.34 7.63 -1.57
C TYR A 120 -6.54 8.35 -2.91
N THR A 121 -7.76 8.29 -3.46
CA THR A 121 -8.07 8.74 -4.84
C THR A 121 -9.15 9.81 -4.90
N GLY A 122 -9.90 10.02 -3.81
CA GLY A 122 -11.00 10.97 -3.75
C GLY A 122 -10.56 12.33 -3.23
N ALA A 123 -10.91 13.38 -3.97
CA ALA A 123 -10.77 14.78 -3.58
C ALA A 123 -11.79 15.19 -2.49
N ILE A 124 -11.80 14.52 -1.33
CA ILE A 124 -12.87 14.73 -0.34
C ILE A 124 -12.69 16.02 0.46
N GLU A 125 -11.48 16.58 0.56
CA GLU A 125 -11.28 17.88 1.21
C GLU A 125 -10.10 18.62 0.54
N GLU A 126 -10.30 19.86 0.08
CA GLU A 126 -9.21 20.74 -0.36
C GLU A 126 -8.22 20.93 0.80
N GLY A 127 -6.98 20.45 0.65
CA GLY A 127 -5.90 20.61 1.64
C GLY A 127 -5.70 19.45 2.62
N ARG A 128 -6.33 18.28 2.43
CA ARG A 128 -6.07 17.10 3.25
C ARG A 128 -4.74 16.42 2.89
N ASP A 129 -3.74 16.57 3.76
CA ASP A 129 -2.50 15.78 3.71
C ASP A 129 -2.73 14.45 4.46
N GLN A 130 -2.75 13.32 3.76
CA GLN A 130 -3.09 12.00 4.32
C GLN A 130 -1.93 11.38 5.12
N PHE A 131 -0.69 11.77 4.79
CA PHE A 131 0.53 11.13 5.27
C PHE A 131 1.40 12.08 6.12
N GLY A 132 2.00 11.55 7.19
CA GLY A 132 2.98 12.26 8.02
C GLY A 132 2.41 12.81 9.33
N LEU A 133 3.20 13.61 10.05
CA LEU A 133 2.87 14.08 11.42
C LEU A 133 1.56 14.89 11.52
N LYS A 134 1.13 15.50 10.41
CA LYS A 134 -0.14 16.24 10.30
C LYS A 134 -1.25 15.43 9.59
N GLY A 135 -0.94 14.27 9.02
CA GLY A 135 -1.89 13.38 8.35
C GLY A 135 -2.59 12.40 9.29
N ASP A 136 -3.17 11.32 8.75
CA ASP A 136 -3.90 10.34 9.55
C ASP A 136 -2.99 9.25 10.15
N PHE A 137 -1.83 8.99 9.55
CA PHE A 137 -0.79 8.08 10.05
C PHE A 137 0.62 8.50 9.66
N VAL A 138 1.62 7.97 10.36
CA VAL A 138 3.05 8.17 10.08
C VAL A 138 3.68 6.83 9.71
N THR A 139 4.18 6.71 8.49
CA THR A 139 4.85 5.51 7.96
C THR A 139 6.35 5.51 8.26
N SER A 140 7.03 4.37 8.12
CA SER A 140 8.47 4.25 8.41
C SER A 140 9.36 5.28 7.67
N PRO A 141 9.21 5.56 6.36
CA PRO A 141 9.96 6.60 5.66
C PRO A 141 9.76 8.00 6.23
N GLU A 142 8.55 8.31 6.71
CA GLU A 142 8.22 9.62 7.30
C GLU A 142 8.72 9.76 8.75
N ILE A 143 9.05 8.64 9.42
CA ILE A 143 9.66 8.65 10.75
C ILE A 143 11.15 8.98 10.67
N SER A 144 11.89 8.34 9.76
CA SER A 144 13.34 8.56 9.66
C SER A 144 13.89 8.20 8.29
N GLN A 145 14.70 9.12 7.74
CA GLN A 145 15.46 8.89 6.50
C GLN A 145 16.30 7.60 6.55
N VAL A 146 16.75 7.19 7.74
CA VAL A 146 17.60 6.00 7.92
C VAL A 146 16.88 4.76 7.41
N PHE A 147 15.56 4.69 7.50
CA PHE A 147 14.79 3.56 6.97
C PHE A 147 15.00 3.40 5.46
N GLY A 148 14.82 4.49 4.69
CA GLY A 148 15.02 4.46 3.23
C GLY A 148 16.48 4.26 2.83
N GLU A 149 17.42 4.80 3.60
CA GLU A 149 18.86 4.55 3.39
C GLU A 149 19.20 3.06 3.52
N LEU A 150 18.69 2.37 4.55
CA LEU A 150 18.93 0.94 4.75
C LEU A 150 18.26 0.07 3.68
N CYS A 151 17.05 0.43 3.22
CA CYS A 151 16.40 -0.26 2.10
C CYS A 151 17.23 -0.11 0.81
N GLY A 152 17.76 1.09 0.54
CA GLY A 152 18.64 1.35 -0.59
C GLY A 152 19.96 0.55 -0.50
N ILE A 153 20.56 0.49 0.69
CA ILE A 153 21.74 -0.34 0.96
C ILE A 153 21.44 -1.83 0.73
N TRP A 154 20.27 -2.31 1.12
CA TRP A 154 19.86 -3.69 0.88
C TRP A 154 19.80 -4.00 -0.62
N PHE A 155 19.21 -3.12 -1.45
CA PHE A 155 19.25 -3.27 -2.92
C PHE A 155 20.67 -3.27 -3.48
N VAL A 156 21.56 -2.42 -2.97
CA VAL A 156 22.98 -2.42 -3.38
C VAL A 156 23.64 -3.76 -3.02
N ALA A 157 23.40 -4.29 -1.82
CA ALA A 157 23.97 -5.56 -1.37
C ALA A 157 23.50 -6.72 -2.26
N GLU A 158 22.20 -6.78 -2.58
CA GLU A 158 21.64 -7.81 -3.45
C GLU A 158 22.11 -7.68 -4.90
N TRP A 159 22.25 -6.46 -5.42
CA TRP A 159 22.88 -6.23 -6.73
C TRP A 159 24.33 -6.70 -6.77
N MET A 160 25.11 -6.45 -5.70
CA MET A 160 26.48 -6.93 -5.58
C MET A 160 26.54 -8.46 -5.54
N ALA A 161 25.67 -9.10 -4.77
CA ALA A 161 25.59 -10.56 -4.65
C ALA A 161 25.23 -11.23 -5.98
N GLN A 162 24.46 -10.55 -6.84
CA GLN A 162 24.04 -11.08 -8.14
C GLN A 162 24.99 -10.76 -9.30
N GLY A 163 26.21 -10.28 -8.99
CA GLY A 163 27.28 -10.13 -9.97
C GLY A 163 27.45 -8.72 -10.54
N ARG A 164 26.84 -7.69 -9.93
CA ARG A 164 27.06 -6.28 -10.26
C ARG A 164 26.75 -5.94 -11.72
N GLN A 165 25.55 -6.31 -12.17
CA GLN A 165 25.12 -6.04 -13.54
C GLN A 165 25.29 -4.56 -13.90
N SER A 166 25.93 -4.28 -15.04
CA SER A 166 26.30 -2.91 -15.43
C SER A 166 25.18 -2.11 -16.09
N ARG A 167 24.05 -2.77 -16.41
CA ARG A 167 22.84 -2.19 -17.01
C ARG A 167 21.64 -3.08 -16.75
N GLY A 168 20.44 -2.58 -17.06
CA GLY A 168 19.22 -3.38 -16.98
C GLY A 168 18.55 -3.35 -15.63
N VAL A 169 19.09 -2.63 -14.65
CA VAL A 169 18.46 -2.49 -13.33
C VAL A 169 17.21 -1.62 -13.45
N GLU A 170 16.10 -2.08 -12.89
CA GLU A 170 14.86 -1.31 -12.82
C GLU A 170 14.46 -1.20 -11.37
N LEU A 171 14.27 0.01 -10.87
CA LEU A 171 13.72 0.21 -9.52
C LEU A 171 12.21 0.32 -9.62
N ILE A 172 11.46 -0.47 -8.87
CA ILE A 172 10.01 -0.50 -8.90
C ILE A 172 9.51 -0.31 -7.47
N GLU A 173 8.63 0.65 -7.23
CA GLU A 173 7.93 0.79 -5.95
C GLU A 173 6.42 0.70 -6.16
N VAL A 174 5.76 -0.17 -5.40
CA VAL A 174 4.29 -0.26 -5.38
C VAL A 174 3.73 0.49 -4.18
N GLY A 175 2.75 1.38 -4.43
CA GLY A 175 2.18 2.23 -3.39
C GLY A 175 3.20 3.17 -2.74
N PRO A 176 3.90 4.02 -3.50
CA PRO A 176 5.02 4.83 -2.98
C PRO A 176 4.62 5.98 -2.04
N GLY A 177 3.32 6.22 -1.81
CA GLY A 177 2.83 7.30 -0.96
C GLY A 177 3.32 8.67 -1.43
N ARG A 178 4.15 9.35 -0.63
CA ARG A 178 4.74 10.66 -1.00
C ARG A 178 5.97 10.55 -1.90
N GLY A 179 6.52 9.34 -2.10
CA GLY A 179 7.78 9.08 -2.81
C GLY A 179 9.04 9.26 -1.95
N THR A 180 8.88 9.50 -0.65
CA THR A 180 9.99 9.72 0.31
C THR A 180 10.95 8.53 0.36
N LEU A 181 10.41 7.30 0.35
CA LEU A 181 11.22 6.08 0.37
C LEU A 181 12.12 5.98 -0.87
N MET A 182 11.56 6.10 -2.08
CA MET A 182 12.36 6.13 -3.31
C MET A 182 13.40 7.25 -3.31
N ASP A 183 13.06 8.44 -2.80
CA ASP A 183 13.99 9.58 -2.74
C ASP A 183 15.22 9.25 -1.88
N ASP A 184 15.00 8.70 -0.68
CA ASP A 184 16.06 8.26 0.23
C ASP A 184 16.90 7.11 -0.34
N MET A 185 16.25 6.14 -0.98
CA MET A 185 16.91 5.01 -1.63
C MET A 185 17.80 5.50 -2.78
N LEU A 186 17.28 6.33 -3.69
CA LEU A 186 18.04 6.89 -4.80
C LEU A 186 19.22 7.72 -4.31
N ARG A 187 19.00 8.63 -3.37
CA ARG A 187 20.05 9.44 -2.74
C ARG A 187 21.15 8.59 -2.14
N THR A 188 20.81 7.44 -1.56
CA THR A 188 21.76 6.49 -0.98
C THR A 188 22.52 5.73 -2.06
N ILE A 189 21.82 5.21 -3.07
CA ILE A 189 22.40 4.45 -4.18
C ILE A 189 23.41 5.29 -4.97
N GLN A 190 23.26 6.63 -5.04
CA GLN A 190 24.27 7.52 -5.64
C GLN A 190 25.67 7.37 -5.04
N ARG A 191 25.81 6.87 -3.80
CA ARG A 191 27.11 6.58 -3.18
C ARG A 191 27.83 5.37 -3.78
N TRP A 192 27.14 4.56 -4.59
CA TRP A 192 27.70 3.46 -5.37
C TRP A 192 27.53 3.74 -6.87
N PRO A 193 28.46 4.49 -7.50
CA PRO A 193 28.34 4.86 -8.91
C PRO A 193 28.10 3.67 -9.84
N ALA A 194 28.70 2.50 -9.58
CA ALA A 194 28.51 1.33 -10.41
C ALA A 194 27.05 0.79 -10.42
N MET A 195 26.37 0.81 -9.27
CA MET A 195 24.93 0.49 -9.19
C MET A 195 24.11 1.64 -9.76
N SER A 196 24.46 2.86 -9.43
CA SER A 196 23.71 4.04 -9.86
C SER A 196 23.65 4.20 -11.39
N HIS A 197 24.73 3.88 -12.09
CA HIS A 197 24.78 3.91 -13.57
C HIS A 197 24.17 2.66 -14.23
N SER A 198 23.88 1.60 -13.48
CA SER A 198 23.26 0.40 -14.04
C SER A 198 21.73 0.48 -14.10
N ILE A 199 21.14 1.49 -13.44
CA ILE A 199 19.69 1.74 -13.43
C ILE A 199 19.27 2.30 -14.79
N ASP A 200 18.38 1.57 -15.46
CA ASP A 200 17.80 1.96 -16.74
C ASP A 200 16.53 2.82 -16.55
N ALA A 201 15.73 2.53 -15.52
CA ALA A 201 14.46 3.22 -15.25
C ALA A 201 13.98 3.04 -13.80
N ILE A 202 13.14 3.99 -13.36
CA ILE A 202 12.37 3.94 -12.12
C ILE A 202 10.89 3.83 -12.48
N TYR A 203 10.17 2.91 -11.84
CA TYR A 203 8.74 2.73 -11.99
C TYR A 203 8.02 2.90 -10.65
N MET A 204 6.98 3.72 -10.65
CA MET A 204 6.15 4.00 -9.48
C MET A 204 4.74 3.51 -9.78
N VAL A 205 4.23 2.50 -9.05
CA VAL A 205 2.87 1.99 -9.24
C VAL A 205 1.93 2.78 -8.32
N GLU A 206 1.23 3.76 -8.90
CA GLU A 206 0.43 4.75 -8.21
C GLU A 206 -0.84 5.07 -9.00
N ALA A 207 -1.99 4.86 -8.35
CA ALA A 207 -3.31 5.11 -8.92
C ALA A 207 -3.79 6.57 -8.71
N SER A 208 -3.33 7.22 -7.63
CA SER A 208 -3.75 8.57 -7.25
C SER A 208 -3.09 9.65 -8.10
N PRO A 209 -3.85 10.44 -8.89
CA PRO A 209 -3.30 11.56 -9.65
C PRO A 209 -2.60 12.60 -8.77
N GLU A 210 -3.14 12.88 -7.59
CA GLU A 210 -2.61 13.86 -6.64
C GLU A 210 -1.26 13.41 -6.08
N LEU A 211 -1.15 12.15 -5.65
CA LEU A 211 0.12 11.62 -5.14
C LEU A 211 1.18 11.55 -6.25
N ARG A 212 0.82 11.25 -7.50
CA ARG A 212 1.76 11.33 -8.63
C ARG A 212 2.37 12.73 -8.76
N LEU A 213 1.58 13.79 -8.60
CA LEU A 213 2.08 15.17 -8.66
C LEU A 213 3.01 15.49 -7.48
N VAL A 214 2.69 15.02 -6.27
CA VAL A 214 3.55 15.15 -5.09
C VAL A 214 4.90 14.43 -5.30
N GLN A 215 4.86 13.19 -5.76
CA GLN A 215 6.03 12.37 -6.05
C GLN A 215 6.88 12.99 -7.17
N LYS A 216 6.25 13.49 -8.24
CA LYS A 216 6.92 14.20 -9.33
C LYS A 216 7.64 15.45 -8.82
N LYS A 217 6.99 16.26 -7.98
CA LYS A 217 7.62 17.45 -7.38
C LYS A 217 8.85 17.05 -6.56
N LEU A 218 8.77 15.99 -5.77
CA LEU A 218 9.87 15.51 -4.93
C LEU A 218 11.03 14.94 -5.77
N LEU A 219 10.74 14.02 -6.69
CA LEU A 219 11.72 13.19 -7.39
C LEU A 219 12.26 13.83 -8.68
N CYS A 220 11.52 14.75 -9.30
CA CYS A 220 11.90 15.39 -10.57
C CYS A 220 12.11 16.89 -10.44
N GLY A 221 11.49 17.53 -9.44
CA GLY A 221 11.44 18.97 -9.28
C GLY A 221 10.10 19.58 -9.72
N GLU A 222 9.80 20.76 -9.20
CA GLU A 222 8.52 21.46 -9.39
C GLU A 222 8.22 21.74 -10.87
N ASP A 223 9.22 22.21 -11.61
CA ASP A 223 9.08 22.61 -13.02
C ASP A 223 9.36 21.47 -14.03
N ALA A 224 9.63 20.24 -13.57
CA ALA A 224 9.95 19.15 -14.50
C ALA A 224 8.75 18.83 -15.42
N PRO A 225 8.97 18.59 -16.72
CA PRO A 225 7.88 18.22 -17.62
C PRO A 225 7.33 16.83 -17.29
N MET A 226 6.02 16.65 -17.42
CA MET A 226 5.38 15.34 -17.32
C MET A 226 4.57 15.08 -18.59
N THR A 227 4.78 13.93 -19.21
CA THR A 227 4.09 13.53 -20.44
C THR A 227 3.31 12.25 -20.22
N GLU A 228 2.17 12.11 -20.89
CA GLU A 228 1.31 10.93 -20.77
C GLU A 228 1.47 10.01 -21.97
N SER A 229 1.39 8.71 -21.72
CA SER A 229 1.39 7.65 -22.73
C SER A 229 0.43 6.54 -22.32
N LYS A 230 0.24 5.54 -23.19
CA LYS A 230 -0.54 4.34 -22.86
C LYS A 230 -0.01 3.53 -21.68
N VAL A 231 1.30 3.64 -21.38
CA VAL A 231 1.95 2.88 -20.30
C VAL A 231 1.81 3.60 -18.96
N GLY A 232 1.62 4.92 -18.98
CA GLY A 232 1.58 5.77 -17.80
C GLY A 232 2.14 7.16 -18.06
N TYR A 233 2.51 7.85 -16.97
CA TYR A 233 3.05 9.21 -16.96
C TYR A 233 4.57 9.19 -16.84
N HIS A 234 5.26 10.05 -17.58
CA HIS A 234 6.71 10.02 -17.76
C HIS A 234 7.33 11.36 -17.37
N SER A 235 8.45 11.30 -16.65
CA SER A 235 9.29 12.45 -16.31
C SER A 235 10.77 12.02 -16.25
N VAL A 236 11.63 12.94 -15.83
CA VAL A 236 13.07 12.72 -15.61
C VAL A 236 13.39 12.98 -14.15
N CYS A 237 13.95 11.98 -13.48
CA CYS A 237 14.37 12.07 -12.08
C CYS A 237 15.56 13.03 -11.92
N LYS A 238 15.58 13.76 -10.80
CA LYS A 238 16.68 14.67 -10.42
C LYS A 238 17.99 13.93 -10.17
N TYR A 239 17.93 12.62 -9.91
CA TYR A 239 19.11 11.76 -9.77
C TYR A 239 19.48 11.16 -11.12
N ASN A 240 20.67 11.50 -11.62
CA ASN A 240 21.27 11.00 -12.88
C ASN A 240 20.42 11.13 -14.14
N HIS A 241 19.42 12.00 -14.14
CA HIS A 241 18.48 12.15 -15.26
C HIS A 241 17.82 10.82 -15.66
N LEU A 242 17.58 9.95 -14.67
CA LEU A 242 16.95 8.65 -14.89
C LEU A 242 15.50 8.82 -15.37
N PRO A 243 15.04 8.02 -16.35
CA PRO A 243 13.62 7.95 -16.67
C PRO A 243 12.82 7.48 -15.45
N ILE A 244 11.74 8.19 -15.12
CA ILE A 244 10.78 7.78 -14.11
C ILE A 244 9.38 7.71 -14.71
N VAL A 245 8.69 6.60 -14.46
CA VAL A 245 7.39 6.29 -15.04
C VAL A 245 6.40 5.93 -13.95
N TRP A 246 5.29 6.65 -13.87
CA TRP A 246 4.15 6.30 -13.01
C TRP A 246 3.14 5.48 -13.78
N THR A 247 2.74 4.34 -13.23
CA THR A 247 1.78 3.41 -13.82
C THR A 247 0.63 3.13 -12.86
N ASP A 248 -0.60 2.96 -13.36
CA ASP A 248 -1.74 2.64 -12.48
C ASP A 248 -1.68 1.21 -11.92
N THR A 249 -1.01 0.31 -12.65
CA THR A 249 -0.87 -1.10 -12.28
C THR A 249 0.50 -1.61 -12.65
N ILE A 250 1.04 -2.51 -11.83
CA ILE A 250 2.32 -3.17 -12.10
C ILE A 250 2.32 -3.90 -13.45
N LYS A 251 1.15 -4.36 -13.93
CA LYS A 251 1.03 -5.04 -15.23
C LYS A 251 1.38 -4.16 -16.43
N SER A 252 1.35 -2.84 -16.27
CA SER A 252 1.78 -1.89 -17.30
C SER A 252 3.29 -1.81 -17.43
N ILE A 253 4.04 -2.20 -16.39
CA ILE A 253 5.51 -2.23 -16.45
C ILE A 253 5.93 -3.40 -17.34
N PRO A 254 6.73 -3.17 -18.40
CA PRO A 254 7.22 -4.23 -19.27
C PRO A 254 7.92 -5.36 -18.47
N ILE A 255 7.81 -6.59 -18.96
CA ILE A 255 8.57 -7.73 -18.44
C ILE A 255 9.53 -8.18 -19.55
N ALA A 256 10.82 -8.01 -19.31
CA ALA A 256 11.87 -8.36 -20.26
C ALA A 256 12.95 -9.20 -19.59
N ALA A 257 13.44 -10.23 -20.29
CA ALA A 257 14.30 -11.26 -19.73
C ALA A 257 15.69 -10.72 -19.32
N GLU A 258 16.15 -9.67 -19.98
CA GLU A 258 17.43 -8.99 -19.73
C GLU A 258 17.37 -8.00 -18.55
N LYS A 259 16.18 -7.67 -18.05
CA LYS A 259 16.00 -6.69 -16.97
C LYS A 259 16.16 -7.31 -15.60
N MET A 260 16.64 -6.52 -14.66
CA MET A 260 16.93 -6.87 -13.27
C MET A 260 16.08 -6.00 -12.34
N PRO A 261 14.84 -6.40 -12.06
CA PRO A 261 13.91 -5.60 -11.28
C PRO A 261 14.23 -5.68 -9.78
N PHE A 262 14.34 -4.53 -9.14
CA PHE A 262 14.40 -4.36 -7.70
C PHE A 262 13.09 -3.72 -7.24
N ILE A 263 12.27 -4.50 -6.55
CA ILE A 263 10.87 -4.18 -6.26
C ILE A 263 10.73 -3.88 -4.76
N MET A 264 10.15 -2.74 -4.43
CA MET A 264 9.85 -2.30 -3.08
C MET A 264 8.34 -2.30 -2.86
N ALA A 265 7.90 -2.90 -1.77
CA ALA A 265 6.51 -2.84 -1.29
C ALA A 265 6.53 -2.56 0.22
N HIS A 266 6.28 -1.30 0.60
CA HIS A 266 6.26 -0.89 2.00
C HIS A 266 4.86 -0.36 2.35
N GLU A 267 4.21 -0.97 3.36
CA GLU A 267 2.83 -0.62 3.76
C GLU A 267 1.87 -0.56 2.54
N PHE A 268 1.97 -1.58 1.68
CA PHE A 268 1.19 -1.69 0.46
C PHE A 268 0.15 -2.81 0.55
N PHE A 269 0.52 -3.95 1.15
CA PHE A 269 -0.31 -5.14 1.16
C PHE A 269 -1.41 -5.06 2.21
N ASP A 270 -1.21 -4.32 3.30
CA ASP A 270 -2.22 -4.09 4.33
C ASP A 270 -3.46 -3.32 3.84
N ALA A 271 -3.28 -2.44 2.87
CA ALA A 271 -4.34 -1.66 2.22
C ALA A 271 -5.07 -2.45 1.12
N LEU A 272 -4.60 -3.65 0.76
CA LEU A 272 -5.26 -4.44 -0.28
C LEU A 272 -6.59 -5.06 0.22
N PRO A 273 -7.62 -5.12 -0.64
CA PRO A 273 -8.93 -5.62 -0.23
C PRO A 273 -8.93 -7.09 0.22
N ILE A 274 -9.42 -7.33 1.44
CA ILE A 274 -9.57 -8.69 2.00
C ILE A 274 -11.01 -9.21 1.92
N HIS A 275 -11.14 -10.51 1.69
CA HIS A 275 -12.37 -11.26 1.95
C HIS A 275 -12.26 -11.92 3.32
N ALA A 276 -13.33 -11.87 4.11
CA ALA A 276 -13.39 -12.54 5.40
C ALA A 276 -14.45 -13.64 5.39
N PHE A 277 -14.14 -14.79 5.97
CA PHE A 277 -15.04 -15.96 5.99
C PHE A 277 -15.17 -16.52 7.40
N GLN A 278 -16.35 -17.04 7.71
CA GLN A 278 -16.65 -17.74 8.95
C GLN A 278 -17.09 -19.17 8.66
N LEU A 279 -16.54 -20.12 9.41
CA LEU A 279 -16.93 -21.52 9.34
C LEU A 279 -18.21 -21.75 10.13
N VAL A 280 -19.24 -22.27 9.48
CA VAL A 280 -20.54 -22.58 10.11
C VAL A 280 -20.90 -24.05 9.95
N SER A 281 -21.70 -24.56 10.88
CA SER A 281 -22.36 -25.86 10.73
C SER A 281 -23.71 -25.65 10.05
N VAL A 282 -23.90 -26.30 8.91
CA VAL A 282 -25.18 -26.28 8.19
C VAL A 282 -25.93 -27.57 8.53
N PRO A 283 -27.17 -27.48 9.05
CA PRO A 283 -28.00 -28.63 9.35
C PRO A 283 -28.21 -29.53 8.13
N ALA A 284 -28.45 -30.81 8.40
CA ALA A 284 -28.81 -31.77 7.38
C ALA A 284 -30.10 -31.38 6.64
N THR A 285 -30.04 -31.27 5.32
CA THR A 285 -31.27 -31.17 4.49
C THR A 285 -31.92 -32.55 4.39
N GLN A 286 -33.12 -32.70 4.94
CA GLN A 286 -33.97 -33.86 4.65
C GLN A 286 -34.49 -33.72 3.22
N THR A 287 -34.00 -34.54 2.30
CA THR A 287 -34.56 -34.63 0.94
C THR A 287 -35.49 -35.84 0.89
N THR A 288 -36.79 -35.58 0.77
CA THR A 288 -37.79 -36.60 0.43
C THR A 288 -37.85 -36.71 -1.09
N SER A 289 -37.19 -37.74 -1.64
CA SER A 289 -37.36 -38.08 -3.05
C SER A 289 -38.68 -38.86 -3.22
N PRO A 290 -39.63 -38.44 -4.06
CA PRO A 290 -40.74 -39.31 -4.43
C PRO A 290 -40.20 -40.46 -5.29
N SER A 291 -40.36 -41.71 -4.80
CA SER A 291 -40.12 -42.90 -5.63
C SER A 291 -41.20 -42.98 -6.72
N PRO A 292 -40.87 -43.28 -8.00
CA PRO A 292 -41.86 -43.36 -9.08
C PRO A 292 -42.74 -44.63 -9.07
N THR A 293 -42.77 -45.39 -7.98
CA THR A 293 -43.48 -46.67 -7.93
C THR A 293 -44.14 -46.87 -6.56
N ASP A 294 -45.47 -46.93 -6.58
CA ASP A 294 -46.33 -47.34 -5.48
C ASP A 294 -45.94 -48.75 -5.01
N THR A 295 -45.06 -48.86 -4.01
CA THR A 295 -44.98 -49.97 -3.02
C THR A 295 -43.80 -49.89 -2.04
N ALA A 296 -42.91 -48.89 -2.09
CA ALA A 296 -41.83 -48.74 -1.11
C ALA A 296 -42.02 -47.52 -0.21
N SER A 297 -41.96 -47.73 1.12
CA SER A 297 -41.92 -46.68 2.14
C SER A 297 -40.84 -45.63 1.81
N PRO A 298 -41.09 -44.33 2.06
CA PRO A 298 -40.13 -43.28 1.77
C PRO A 298 -38.80 -43.56 2.48
N SER A 299 -37.71 -43.65 1.72
CA SER A 299 -36.36 -43.77 2.31
C SER A 299 -35.83 -42.37 2.62
N THR A 300 -35.72 -42.06 3.91
CA THR A 300 -35.14 -40.81 4.39
C THR A 300 -33.62 -40.91 4.34
N LYS A 301 -32.97 -40.25 3.38
CA LYS A 301 -31.51 -40.06 3.43
C LYS A 301 -31.21 -38.87 4.33
N THR A 302 -30.82 -39.13 5.57
CA THR A 302 -30.28 -38.09 6.46
C THR A 302 -28.82 -37.82 6.08
N SER A 303 -28.53 -36.65 5.50
CA SER A 303 -27.15 -36.18 5.42
C SER A 303 -26.66 -35.81 6.83
N HIS A 304 -25.38 -35.88 7.14
CA HIS A 304 -24.86 -35.31 8.40
C HIS A 304 -24.73 -33.78 8.28
N PRO A 305 -24.75 -33.02 9.39
CA PRO A 305 -24.43 -31.59 9.35
C PRO A 305 -23.04 -31.39 8.72
N THR A 306 -22.96 -30.45 7.79
CA THR A 306 -21.73 -30.18 7.04
C THR A 306 -21.13 -28.85 7.43
N LEU A 307 -19.81 -28.81 7.60
CA LEU A 307 -19.07 -27.58 7.80
C LEU A 307 -18.96 -26.84 6.47
N GLN A 308 -19.40 -25.59 6.45
CA GLN A 308 -19.36 -24.73 5.26
C GLN A 308 -18.78 -23.37 5.63
N TRP A 309 -18.00 -22.80 4.71
CA TRP A 309 -17.61 -21.40 4.81
C TRP A 309 -18.78 -20.51 4.39
N ARG A 310 -18.94 -19.40 5.09
CA ARG A 310 -19.82 -18.29 4.74
C ARG A 310 -19.01 -17.02 4.72
N GLU A 311 -19.32 -16.13 3.79
CA GLU A 311 -18.61 -14.87 3.65
C GLU A 311 -19.17 -13.84 4.63
N LEU A 312 -18.30 -13.05 5.24
CA LEU A 312 -18.68 -11.85 5.97
C LEU A 312 -18.86 -10.70 4.97
N LEU A 313 -20.08 -10.20 4.91
CA LEU A 313 -20.55 -9.14 4.02
C LEU A 313 -20.81 -7.86 4.81
N VAL A 314 -20.68 -6.72 4.16
CA VAL A 314 -20.95 -5.40 4.70
C VAL A 314 -22.39 -5.01 4.41
N SER A 315 -23.12 -4.64 5.46
CA SER A 315 -24.51 -4.19 5.41
C SER A 315 -24.67 -2.87 6.19
N PRO A 316 -25.64 -2.00 5.84
CA PRO A 316 -26.05 -0.90 6.68
C PRO A 316 -26.34 -1.34 8.12
N THR A 317 -25.95 -0.51 9.09
CA THR A 317 -26.44 -0.66 10.48
C THR A 317 -27.95 -0.37 10.55
N PRO A 318 -28.68 -0.87 11.57
CA PRO A 318 -30.09 -0.53 11.75
C PRO A 318 -30.32 0.99 11.84
N PRO A 319 -31.49 1.51 11.40
CA PRO A 319 -31.82 2.92 11.58
C PRO A 319 -31.71 3.37 13.05
N ASN A 320 -31.27 4.61 13.28
CA ASN A 320 -31.08 5.20 14.60
C ASN A 320 -30.07 4.46 15.51
N SER A 321 -29.15 3.70 14.93
CA SER A 321 -28.07 3.05 15.67
C SER A 321 -27.19 4.06 16.40
N THR A 322 -26.83 3.73 17.64
CA THR A 322 -25.88 4.46 18.48
C THR A 322 -24.64 3.59 18.74
N HIS A 323 -23.56 4.19 19.25
CA HIS A 323 -22.41 3.40 19.70
C HIS A 323 -22.77 2.33 20.74
N ALA A 324 -23.74 2.65 21.63
CA ALA A 324 -24.19 1.71 22.65
C ALA A 324 -24.93 0.51 22.02
N THR A 325 -25.83 0.74 21.07
CA THR A 325 -26.56 -0.35 20.41
C THR A 325 -25.67 -1.21 19.52
N LEU A 326 -24.59 -0.63 18.99
CA LEU A 326 -23.61 -1.32 18.14
C LEU A 326 -22.43 -1.93 18.94
N ASN A 327 -22.43 -1.80 20.26
CA ASN A 327 -21.31 -2.22 21.13
C ASN A 327 -19.95 -1.71 20.64
N THR A 328 -19.89 -0.46 20.15
CA THR A 328 -18.63 0.12 19.68
C THR A 328 -17.65 0.27 20.85
N PRO A 329 -16.40 -0.21 20.74
CA PRO A 329 -15.42 -0.08 21.81
C PRO A 329 -15.22 1.38 22.25
N PRO A 330 -15.05 1.68 23.55
CA PRO A 330 -14.81 3.04 24.03
C PRO A 330 -13.61 3.75 23.38
N SER A 331 -12.61 2.97 22.97
CA SER A 331 -11.43 3.49 22.24
C SER A 331 -11.76 3.97 20.83
N GLN A 332 -12.88 3.54 20.24
CA GLN A 332 -13.30 3.84 18.87
C GLN A 332 -14.56 4.71 18.79
N SER A 333 -15.26 4.94 19.89
CA SER A 333 -16.50 5.75 19.96
C SER A 333 -16.29 7.19 20.38
N ARG A 334 -15.07 7.53 20.83
CA ARG A 334 -14.74 8.89 21.27
C ARG A 334 -14.48 9.80 20.07
N ASP A 335 -15.29 10.85 19.94
CA ASP A 335 -15.19 11.88 18.90
C ASP A 335 -15.44 11.37 17.45
N THR A 336 -16.11 10.24 17.30
CA THR A 336 -16.50 9.65 16.00
C THR A 336 -18.01 9.46 15.93
N PRO A 337 -18.63 9.49 14.74
CA PRO A 337 -20.03 9.12 14.61
C PRO A 337 -20.24 7.60 14.75
N PRO A 338 -21.46 7.15 15.09
CA PRO A 338 -21.81 5.74 15.02
C PRO A 338 -21.52 5.15 13.62
N PRO A 339 -21.01 3.91 13.53
CA PRO A 339 -20.76 3.26 12.26
C PRO A 339 -22.00 3.23 11.34
N ASP A 340 -21.78 3.58 10.07
CA ASP A 340 -22.81 3.50 9.03
C ASP A 340 -23.08 2.05 8.62
N PHE A 341 -22.04 1.21 8.70
CA PHE A 341 -22.07 -0.17 8.26
C PHE A 341 -21.65 -1.14 9.37
N GLN A 342 -21.90 -2.43 9.13
CA GLN A 342 -21.51 -3.54 9.99
C GLN A 342 -21.24 -4.80 9.17
N LEU A 343 -20.50 -5.75 9.76
CA LEU A 343 -20.36 -7.08 9.18
C LEU A 343 -21.59 -7.95 9.49
N THR A 344 -21.98 -8.72 8.49
CA THR A 344 -23.09 -9.67 8.53
C THR A 344 -22.67 -10.95 7.82
N ILE A 345 -23.12 -12.10 8.29
CA ILE A 345 -22.80 -13.37 7.64
C ILE A 345 -23.71 -13.63 6.45
N SER A 346 -23.15 -14.04 5.31
CA SER A 346 -23.92 -14.45 4.14
C SER A 346 -24.83 -15.63 4.49
N GLN A 347 -26.11 -15.57 4.10
CA GLN A 347 -27.06 -16.67 4.35
C GLN A 347 -26.74 -17.91 3.49
N GLN A 348 -26.30 -17.68 2.25
CA GLN A 348 -25.94 -18.70 1.29
C GLN A 348 -24.43 -18.66 1.00
N PRO A 349 -23.81 -19.78 0.58
CA PRO A 349 -22.44 -19.74 0.10
C PRO A 349 -22.32 -18.79 -1.09
N THR A 350 -21.36 -17.87 -1.01
CA THR A 350 -20.94 -17.04 -2.12
C THR A 350 -19.90 -17.76 -2.98
N ARG A 351 -19.67 -17.31 -4.22
CA ARG A 351 -18.61 -17.86 -5.08
C ARG A 351 -17.23 -17.79 -4.40
N HIS A 352 -16.93 -16.70 -3.70
CA HIS A 352 -15.68 -16.55 -2.96
C HIS A 352 -15.59 -17.54 -1.80
N SER A 353 -16.67 -17.76 -1.05
CA SER A 353 -16.69 -18.70 0.08
C SER A 353 -16.48 -20.16 -0.34
N LEU A 354 -16.80 -20.50 -1.59
CA LEU A 354 -16.59 -21.83 -2.15
C LEU A 354 -15.16 -22.07 -2.64
N TYR A 355 -14.41 -21.01 -2.96
CA TYR A 355 -13.11 -21.12 -3.64
C TYR A 355 -11.94 -20.60 -2.81
N LEU A 356 -12.03 -19.40 -2.23
CA LEU A 356 -10.88 -18.77 -1.56
C LEU A 356 -10.40 -19.57 -0.33
N PRO A 357 -11.27 -20.01 0.59
CA PRO A 357 -10.84 -20.87 1.71
C PRO A 357 -10.33 -22.25 1.29
N GLU A 358 -10.52 -22.64 0.03
CA GLU A 358 -10.05 -23.93 -0.51
C GLU A 358 -8.74 -23.79 -1.32
N SER A 359 -8.25 -22.56 -1.52
CA SER A 359 -7.13 -22.21 -2.41
C SER A 359 -5.73 -22.55 -1.88
N SER A 360 -5.58 -22.75 -0.57
CA SER A 360 -4.32 -23.16 0.07
C SER A 360 -4.57 -24.34 1.03
N PRO A 361 -3.63 -25.30 1.14
CA PRO A 361 -3.66 -26.31 2.19
C PRO A 361 -3.80 -25.72 3.61
N ARG A 362 -3.21 -24.55 3.86
CA ARG A 362 -3.32 -23.84 5.15
C ARG A 362 -4.77 -23.47 5.47
N TYR A 363 -5.48 -22.91 4.49
CA TYR A 363 -6.89 -22.53 4.65
C TYR A 363 -7.79 -23.77 4.79
N ARG A 364 -7.53 -24.82 4.01
CA ARG A 364 -8.27 -26.10 4.10
C ARG A 364 -8.10 -26.79 5.45
N ALA A 365 -6.91 -26.70 6.05
CA ALA A 365 -6.64 -27.26 7.36
C ALA A 365 -7.51 -26.63 8.46
N LEU A 366 -8.03 -25.41 8.25
CA LEU A 366 -8.91 -24.73 9.19
C LEU A 366 -10.36 -25.25 9.14
N LYS A 367 -10.72 -26.03 8.11
CA LYS A 367 -12.04 -26.64 7.93
C LYS A 367 -12.12 -28.01 8.61
N GLN A 368 -11.78 -28.10 9.89
CA GLN A 368 -11.79 -29.35 10.66
C GLN A 368 -12.81 -29.29 11.81
N PRO A 369 -13.51 -30.41 12.12
CA PRO A 369 -14.42 -30.47 13.25
C PRO A 369 -13.78 -30.13 14.60
N SER A 370 -12.48 -30.42 14.76
CA SER A 370 -11.68 -30.15 15.96
C SER A 370 -11.46 -28.66 16.25
N ILE A 371 -11.47 -27.81 15.22
CA ILE A 371 -11.30 -26.36 15.35
C ILE A 371 -12.61 -25.70 15.80
N GLY A 372 -13.75 -26.36 15.55
CA GLY A 372 -15.07 -25.89 15.93
C GLY A 372 -15.67 -24.89 14.93
N THR A 373 -16.99 -24.72 15.01
CA THR A 373 -17.70 -23.67 14.28
C THR A 373 -17.30 -22.30 14.81
N GLY A 374 -17.22 -21.30 13.92
CA GLY A 374 -16.85 -19.93 14.27
C GLY A 374 -15.41 -19.56 13.91
N ALA A 375 -14.61 -20.51 13.40
CA ALA A 375 -13.30 -20.20 12.83
C ALA A 375 -13.42 -19.10 11.77
N LEU A 376 -12.53 -18.11 11.82
CA LEU A 376 -12.46 -17.00 10.89
C LEU A 376 -11.21 -17.12 10.04
N VAL A 377 -11.28 -16.64 8.80
CA VAL A 377 -10.13 -16.46 7.93
C VAL A 377 -10.28 -15.19 7.12
N GLU A 378 -9.20 -14.43 6.99
CA GLU A 378 -9.09 -13.28 6.11
C GLU A 378 -8.13 -13.63 4.97
N ILE A 379 -8.57 -13.43 3.73
CA ILE A 379 -7.83 -13.83 2.52
C ILE A 379 -7.78 -12.63 1.57
N CYS A 380 -6.56 -12.28 1.12
CA CYS A 380 -6.32 -11.25 0.12
C CYS A 380 -5.92 -11.89 -1.23
N PRO A 381 -6.84 -12.00 -2.21
CA PRO A 381 -6.50 -12.54 -3.53
C PRO A 381 -5.48 -11.66 -4.28
N ASP A 382 -5.59 -10.34 -4.14
CA ASP A 382 -4.74 -9.38 -4.85
C ASP A 382 -3.27 -9.52 -4.39
N LEU A 383 -3.03 -9.83 -3.11
CA LEU A 383 -1.69 -10.15 -2.58
C LEU A 383 -1.03 -11.29 -3.36
N SER A 384 -1.77 -12.36 -3.66
CA SER A 384 -1.24 -13.49 -4.43
C SER A 384 -0.89 -13.07 -5.86
N LEU A 385 -1.67 -12.18 -6.47
CA LEU A 385 -1.39 -11.68 -7.81
C LEU A 385 -0.10 -10.86 -7.87
N TYR A 386 0.12 -9.96 -6.91
CA TYR A 386 1.36 -9.18 -6.82
C TYR A 386 2.57 -10.07 -6.51
N ALA A 387 2.45 -11.00 -5.56
CA ALA A 387 3.54 -11.93 -5.24
C ALA A 387 3.95 -12.79 -6.45
N SER A 388 2.97 -13.29 -7.21
CA SER A 388 3.23 -14.03 -8.45
C SER A 388 3.85 -13.15 -9.53
N ASP A 389 3.44 -11.90 -9.67
CA ASP A 389 4.03 -10.95 -10.63
C ASP A 389 5.50 -10.63 -10.27
N PHE A 390 5.79 -10.35 -9.00
CA PHE A 390 7.14 -10.13 -8.51
C PHE A 390 8.04 -11.34 -8.79
N ALA A 391 7.56 -12.54 -8.45
CA ALA A 391 8.28 -13.79 -8.69
C ALA A 391 8.56 -14.03 -10.18
N ALA A 392 7.56 -13.81 -11.04
CA ALA A 392 7.71 -13.96 -12.49
C ALA A 392 8.71 -12.96 -13.10
N ARG A 393 8.79 -11.74 -12.57
CA ARG A 393 9.78 -10.72 -12.97
C ARG A 393 11.21 -11.10 -12.58
N ILE A 394 11.38 -11.69 -11.39
CA ILE A 394 12.69 -12.03 -10.83
C ILE A 394 13.22 -13.36 -11.36
N GLY A 395 12.41 -14.43 -11.27
CA GLY A 395 12.80 -15.79 -11.62
C GLY A 395 12.38 -16.25 -13.02
N GLY A 396 11.48 -15.53 -13.67
CA GLY A 396 10.87 -15.94 -14.93
C GLY A 396 9.58 -16.73 -14.74
N SER A 397 8.88 -16.99 -15.84
CA SER A 397 7.68 -17.84 -15.87
C SER A 397 7.54 -18.49 -17.24
N PRO A 398 6.65 -19.48 -17.44
CA PRO A 398 6.39 -20.04 -18.76
C PRO A 398 5.99 -18.98 -19.82
N LYS A 399 5.29 -17.93 -19.39
CA LYS A 399 4.88 -16.81 -20.26
C LYS A 399 6.00 -15.81 -20.52
N HIS A 400 6.87 -15.60 -19.53
CA HIS A 400 8.01 -14.69 -19.59
C HIS A 400 9.29 -15.43 -19.17
N PRO A 401 9.86 -16.27 -20.05
CA PRO A 401 11.04 -17.06 -19.70
C PRO A 401 12.23 -16.15 -19.38
N LYS A 402 12.95 -16.47 -18.31
CA LYS A 402 14.13 -15.72 -17.89
C LYS A 402 15.31 -16.70 -17.70
N PRO A 403 16.26 -16.77 -18.66
CA PRO A 403 17.34 -17.76 -18.62
C PRO A 403 18.22 -17.68 -17.38
N ARG A 404 18.34 -16.48 -16.81
CA ARG A 404 19.05 -16.24 -15.55
C ARG A 404 18.19 -15.37 -14.65
N ALA A 405 17.67 -15.97 -13.60
CA ALA A 405 16.96 -15.25 -12.55
C ALA A 405 17.84 -14.11 -12.00
N SER A 406 17.23 -12.94 -11.84
CA SER A 406 17.92 -11.73 -11.38
C SER A 406 16.92 -10.69 -10.89
N GLY A 407 17.35 -9.86 -9.94
CA GLY A 407 16.51 -8.86 -9.28
C GLY A 407 16.22 -9.24 -7.83
N ALA A 408 15.35 -8.50 -7.18
CA ALA A 408 14.93 -8.77 -5.81
C ALA A 408 13.59 -8.09 -5.55
N ALA A 409 12.80 -8.60 -4.60
CA ALA A 409 11.70 -7.86 -4.00
C ALA A 409 11.88 -7.79 -2.49
N LEU A 410 11.63 -6.62 -1.91
CA LEU A 410 11.59 -6.40 -0.46
C LEU A 410 10.20 -5.92 -0.07
N VAL A 411 9.55 -6.69 0.80
CA VAL A 411 8.21 -6.41 1.32
C VAL A 411 8.34 -6.09 2.80
N LEU A 412 7.88 -4.91 3.22
CA LEU A 412 7.77 -4.54 4.63
C LEU A 412 6.34 -4.13 4.96
N ASP A 413 5.72 -4.88 5.84
CA ASP A 413 4.33 -4.66 6.23
C ASP A 413 4.08 -5.28 7.61
N TYR A 414 2.91 -5.06 8.22
CA TYR A 414 2.57 -5.70 9.48
C TYR A 414 1.65 -6.92 9.29
N GLY A 415 1.87 -7.91 10.14
CA GLY A 415 1.13 -9.16 10.10
C GLY A 415 1.78 -10.25 10.96
N PRO A 416 1.14 -11.44 11.04
CA PRO A 416 1.70 -12.60 11.72
C PRO A 416 3.00 -13.08 11.08
N ALA A 417 3.94 -13.55 11.90
CA ALA A 417 5.19 -14.17 11.44
C ALA A 417 5.29 -15.68 11.72
N ASP A 418 4.34 -16.23 12.46
CA ASP A 418 4.27 -17.65 12.82
C ASP A 418 3.57 -18.52 11.77
N GLY A 419 3.22 -17.95 10.62
CA GLY A 419 2.46 -18.62 9.57
C GLY A 419 0.98 -18.79 9.89
N ALA A 420 0.47 -18.16 10.95
CA ALA A 420 -0.95 -18.11 11.20
C ALA A 420 -1.70 -17.36 10.08
N VAL A 421 -2.92 -17.80 9.79
CA VAL A 421 -3.82 -17.10 8.87
C VAL A 421 -4.40 -15.90 9.62
N PRO A 422 -4.35 -14.67 9.07
CA PRO A 422 -4.93 -13.50 9.72
C PRO A 422 -6.42 -13.66 10.02
N THR A 423 -6.83 -13.13 11.17
CA THR A 423 -8.23 -13.08 11.61
C THR A 423 -8.50 -11.82 12.41
N ASN A 424 -9.68 -11.22 12.27
CA ASN A 424 -10.10 -10.02 12.99
C ASN A 424 -9.07 -8.87 12.92
N SER A 425 -8.41 -8.72 11.77
CA SER A 425 -7.27 -7.79 11.63
C SER A 425 -7.65 -6.45 11.01
N LEU A 426 -8.85 -6.36 10.41
CA LEU A 426 -9.38 -5.14 9.81
C LEU A 426 -9.43 -4.00 10.83
N ARG A 427 -8.82 -2.87 10.50
CA ARG A 427 -8.77 -1.68 11.34
C ARG A 427 -9.09 -0.42 10.53
N GLY A 428 -9.72 0.54 11.21
CA GLY A 428 -9.90 1.90 10.73
C GLY A 428 -8.91 2.84 11.42
N ILE A 429 -8.22 3.70 10.67
CA ILE A 429 -7.32 4.71 11.21
C ILE A 429 -7.75 6.09 10.72
N ARG A 430 -7.82 7.05 11.64
CA ARG A 430 -8.11 8.45 11.32
C ARG A 430 -7.48 9.36 12.37
N ARG A 431 -6.78 10.41 11.96
CA ARG A 431 -6.11 11.41 12.82
C ARG A 431 -5.28 10.76 13.94
N HIS A 432 -4.44 9.79 13.58
CA HIS A 432 -3.59 8.98 14.49
C HIS A 432 -4.36 8.18 15.56
N ARG A 433 -5.66 7.91 15.35
CA ARG A 433 -6.50 7.13 16.26
C ARG A 433 -7.14 5.95 15.56
N ARG A 434 -7.31 4.86 16.31
CA ARG A 434 -8.14 3.73 15.86
C ARG A 434 -9.60 4.13 15.93
N VAL A 435 -10.30 3.94 14.83
CA VAL A 435 -11.75 4.16 14.69
C VAL A 435 -12.40 2.89 14.13
N SER A 436 -13.72 2.84 14.12
CA SER A 436 -14.42 1.74 13.44
C SER A 436 -14.12 1.80 11.93
N PRO A 437 -13.73 0.68 11.28
CA PRO A 437 -13.56 0.62 9.83
C PRO A 437 -14.88 0.84 9.06
N PHE A 438 -16.01 0.82 9.77
CA PHE A 438 -17.34 1.01 9.21
C PHE A 438 -17.93 2.40 9.49
N ALA A 439 -17.15 3.30 10.09
CA ALA A 439 -17.50 4.70 10.28
C ALA A 439 -16.80 5.58 9.23
N GLU A 440 -17.52 6.61 8.77
CA GLU A 440 -17.02 7.61 7.81
C GLU A 440 -16.29 7.02 6.58
N PRO A 441 -16.93 6.14 5.79
CA PRO A 441 -16.35 5.59 4.56
C PRO A 441 -15.72 6.66 3.66
N GLY A 442 -14.48 6.43 3.22
CA GLY A 442 -13.69 7.39 2.43
C GLY A 442 -12.89 8.40 3.25
N LEU A 443 -13.24 8.60 4.53
CA LEU A 443 -12.49 9.44 5.47
C LEU A 443 -11.65 8.64 6.46
N THR A 444 -11.95 7.35 6.61
CA THR A 444 -11.20 6.41 7.44
C THR A 444 -10.27 5.58 6.55
N ASP A 445 -8.98 5.54 6.88
CA ASP A 445 -8.04 4.61 6.26
C ASP A 445 -8.34 3.19 6.75
N LEU A 446 -8.30 2.23 5.84
CA LEU A 446 -8.66 0.84 6.10
C LEU A 446 -7.48 -0.05 5.82
N SER A 447 -7.16 -0.91 6.78
CA SER A 447 -6.04 -1.83 6.63
C SER A 447 -6.26 -3.15 7.37
N ALA A 448 -5.49 -4.17 6.99
CA ALA A 448 -5.56 -5.53 7.53
C ALA A 448 -4.16 -6.13 7.67
N ASP A 449 -4.02 -7.15 8.54
CA ASP A 449 -2.74 -7.87 8.68
C ASP A 449 -2.41 -8.64 7.38
N VAL A 450 -1.14 -8.59 6.99
CA VAL A 450 -0.62 -9.29 5.81
C VAL A 450 -0.34 -10.76 6.12
N ASP A 451 -0.91 -11.68 5.31
CA ASP A 451 -0.57 -13.11 5.34
C ASP A 451 0.76 -13.36 4.60
N PHE A 452 1.88 -13.12 5.28
CA PHE A 452 3.22 -13.32 4.73
C PHE A 452 3.47 -14.74 4.23
N ALA A 453 2.85 -15.75 4.85
CA ALA A 453 2.98 -17.13 4.40
C ALA A 453 2.20 -17.38 3.11
N ALA A 454 1.05 -16.74 2.88
CA ALA A 454 0.36 -16.79 1.60
C ALA A 454 1.14 -16.05 0.50
N LEU A 455 1.81 -14.96 0.87
CA LEU A 455 2.73 -14.24 -0.03
C LEU A 455 3.87 -15.16 -0.49
N ALA A 456 4.52 -15.84 0.47
CA ALA A 456 5.59 -16.80 0.19
C ALA A 456 5.11 -17.98 -0.69
N GLU A 457 3.95 -18.57 -0.37
CA GLU A 457 3.33 -19.64 -1.16
C GLU A 457 3.02 -19.18 -2.59
N ALA A 458 2.50 -17.96 -2.77
CA ALA A 458 2.14 -17.43 -4.07
C ALA A 458 3.37 -17.11 -4.94
N ALA A 459 4.45 -16.60 -4.34
CA ALA A 459 5.70 -16.33 -5.03
C ALA A 459 6.39 -17.62 -5.50
N THR A 460 6.62 -18.57 -4.57
CA THR A 460 7.30 -19.85 -4.86
C THR A 460 6.53 -20.72 -5.85
N ARG A 461 5.19 -20.70 -5.80
CA ARG A 461 4.35 -21.40 -6.78
C ARG A 461 4.38 -20.78 -8.17
N ALA A 462 4.64 -19.48 -8.29
CA ALA A 462 4.60 -18.77 -9.57
C ALA A 462 5.90 -18.92 -10.38
N SER A 463 7.03 -19.17 -9.71
CA SER A 463 8.34 -19.32 -10.36
C SER A 463 9.25 -20.23 -9.55
N GLU A 464 9.75 -21.31 -10.16
CA GLU A 464 10.81 -22.15 -9.60
C GLU A 464 12.18 -21.42 -9.54
N GLY A 465 12.33 -20.32 -10.27
CA GLY A 465 13.54 -19.50 -10.28
C GLY A 465 13.67 -18.52 -9.11
N VAL A 466 12.77 -18.59 -8.11
CA VAL A 466 12.85 -17.75 -6.91
C VAL A 466 12.77 -18.56 -5.62
N GLU A 467 13.40 -18.03 -4.58
CA GLU A 467 13.22 -18.43 -3.19
C GLU A 467 12.71 -17.24 -2.37
N VAL A 468 12.15 -17.54 -1.19
CA VAL A 468 11.58 -16.53 -0.28
C VAL A 468 12.26 -16.61 1.08
N HIS A 469 12.68 -15.46 1.60
CA HIS A 469 13.30 -15.33 2.91
C HIS A 469 12.42 -14.51 3.86
N GLY A 470 12.25 -14.99 5.09
CA GLY A 470 11.37 -14.38 6.09
C GLY A 470 9.98 -15.01 6.17
N PRO A 471 9.00 -14.35 6.80
CA PRO A 471 9.12 -13.02 7.38
C PRO A 471 10.05 -13.00 8.61
N VAL A 472 10.81 -11.91 8.78
CA VAL A 472 11.55 -11.59 10.02
C VAL A 472 10.98 -10.33 10.64
N ALA A 473 11.19 -10.09 11.93
CA ALA A 473 10.72 -8.84 12.54
C ALA A 473 11.47 -7.63 11.96
N GLN A 474 10.80 -6.48 11.82
CA GLN A 474 11.42 -5.25 11.32
C GLN A 474 12.63 -4.84 12.16
N ALA A 475 12.55 -5.00 13.49
CA ALA A 475 13.69 -4.74 14.37
C ALA A 475 14.90 -5.59 13.98
N ASP A 476 14.72 -6.91 13.82
CA ASP A 476 15.82 -7.82 13.47
C ASP A 476 16.43 -7.46 12.10
N PHE A 477 15.59 -7.14 11.12
CA PHE A 477 16.03 -6.69 9.79
C PHE A 477 16.86 -5.41 9.87
N LEU A 478 16.31 -4.34 10.47
CA LEU A 478 16.96 -3.03 10.53
C LEU A 478 18.23 -3.05 11.40
N GLU A 479 18.23 -3.79 12.50
CA GLU A 479 19.41 -3.96 13.36
C GLU A 479 20.53 -4.67 12.61
N THR A 480 20.21 -5.73 11.87
CA THR A 480 21.19 -6.46 11.04
C THR A 480 21.69 -5.61 9.87
N MET A 481 20.84 -4.76 9.30
CA MET A 481 21.22 -3.83 8.24
C MET A 481 22.10 -2.65 8.72
N GLY A 482 22.28 -2.50 10.03
CA GLY A 482 23.19 -1.50 10.61
C GLY A 482 22.53 -0.16 10.95
N ILE A 483 21.26 -0.17 11.38
CA ILE A 483 20.56 1.06 11.78
C ILE A 483 21.27 1.83 12.89
N ARG A 484 21.92 1.14 13.83
CA ARG A 484 22.59 1.77 14.98
C ARG A 484 23.83 2.54 14.53
N GLU A 485 24.64 1.91 13.71
CA GLU A 485 25.85 2.46 13.11
C GLU A 485 25.51 3.68 12.26
N ARG A 486 24.42 3.60 11.49
CA ARG A 486 24.01 4.72 10.65
C ARG A 486 23.51 5.92 11.47
N VAL A 487 22.74 5.68 12.53
CA VAL A 487 22.31 6.72 13.46
C VAL A 487 23.50 7.38 14.15
N GLU A 488 24.48 6.60 14.60
CA GLU A 488 25.68 7.15 15.23
C GLU A 488 26.44 8.07 14.27
N GLN A 489 26.63 7.65 13.01
CA GLN A 489 27.29 8.48 11.99
C GLN A 489 26.53 9.78 11.72
N LEU A 490 25.20 9.71 11.55
CA LEU A 490 24.37 10.88 11.28
C LEU A 490 24.39 11.87 12.44
N THR A 491 24.20 11.38 13.67
CA THR A 491 24.18 12.23 14.86
C THR A 491 25.53 12.88 15.12
N LYS A 492 26.64 12.15 14.91
CA LYS A 492 28.00 12.72 14.99
C LYS A 492 28.22 13.82 13.96
N ALA A 493 27.80 13.61 12.71
CA ALA A 493 27.92 14.62 11.66
C ALA A 493 27.10 15.88 11.97
N MET A 494 25.87 15.72 12.51
CA MET A 494 25.02 16.85 12.91
C MET A 494 25.63 17.66 14.06
N MET A 495 26.21 16.98 15.07
CA MET A 495 26.88 17.63 16.19
C MET A 495 28.16 18.37 15.74
N MET A 496 28.93 17.81 14.80
CA MET A 496 30.11 18.49 14.25
C MET A 496 29.75 19.76 13.48
N MET A 497 28.71 19.72 12.64
CA MET A 497 28.23 20.89 11.90
C MET A 497 27.71 22.01 12.81
N ASP A 498 27.12 21.68 13.96
CA ASP A 498 26.63 22.67 14.93
C ASP A 498 27.78 23.42 15.63
N ASN A 499 28.90 22.73 15.90
CA ASN A 499 30.08 23.31 16.54
C ASN A 499 30.89 24.24 15.62
N ASP A 500 30.86 24.01 14.30
CA ASP A 500 31.60 24.82 13.32
C ASP A 500 30.93 26.17 13.01
N VAL A 501 29.65 26.37 13.37
CA VAL A 501 28.86 27.60 13.11
C VAL A 501 28.90 28.58 14.31
N GLY A 502 29.87 28.40 15.21
CA GLY A 502 29.99 29.08 16.51
C GLY A 502 29.75 30.59 16.51
N GLY A 503 28.61 30.98 17.08
CA GLY A 503 28.41 32.24 17.81
C GLY A 503 27.95 31.92 19.23
N GLU A 504 28.28 32.79 20.21
CA GLU A 504 28.13 32.61 21.67
C GLU A 504 26.69 32.32 22.19
N GLN A 505 25.70 32.12 21.32
CA GLN A 505 24.30 31.81 21.65
C GLN A 505 23.69 30.63 20.87
N GLY A 506 24.47 29.81 20.14
CA GLY A 506 23.95 28.85 19.15
C GLY A 506 24.03 27.34 19.44
N GLY A 507 24.53 26.87 20.58
CA GLY A 507 24.99 25.48 20.75
C GLY A 507 23.97 24.42 21.21
N GLY A 508 22.82 24.27 20.55
CA GLY A 508 21.84 23.22 20.93
C GLY A 508 20.92 22.70 19.82
N ALA A 509 21.01 23.26 18.62
CA ALA A 509 20.14 22.87 17.51
C ALA A 509 20.55 21.50 16.93
N GLY A 510 21.86 21.24 16.82
CA GLY A 510 22.41 19.96 16.38
C GLY A 510 22.14 18.84 17.39
N GLU A 511 22.21 19.14 18.69
CA GLU A 511 21.88 18.17 19.75
C GLU A 511 20.40 17.80 19.73
N THR A 512 19.51 18.77 19.59
CA THR A 512 18.06 18.53 19.47
C THR A 512 17.75 17.66 18.25
N LYS A 513 18.28 18.01 17.07
CA LYS A 513 18.10 17.23 15.84
C LYS A 513 18.66 15.80 15.97
N ALA A 514 19.82 15.65 16.60
CA ALA A 514 20.41 14.34 16.83
C ALA A 514 19.52 13.48 17.73
N GLU A 515 18.92 14.07 18.76
CA GLU A 515 18.00 13.37 19.66
C GLU A 515 16.70 12.98 18.97
N ASP A 516 16.16 13.83 18.09
CA ASP A 516 14.98 13.51 17.29
C ASP A 516 15.25 12.31 16.37
N VAL A 517 16.42 12.26 15.71
CA VAL A 517 16.84 11.11 14.89
C VAL A 517 16.95 9.83 15.74
N ARG A 518 17.53 9.91 16.94
CA ARG A 518 17.63 8.75 17.84
C ARG A 518 16.26 8.23 18.23
N LYS A 519 15.34 9.11 18.65
CA LYS A 519 13.97 8.74 19.04
C LYS A 519 13.19 8.13 17.88
N ALA A 520 13.31 8.73 16.70
CA ALA A 520 12.68 8.23 15.48
C ALA A 520 13.16 6.81 15.14
N CYS A 521 14.48 6.58 15.11
CA CYS A 521 15.03 5.26 14.83
C CYS A 521 14.75 4.24 15.95
N ALA A 522 14.74 4.67 17.21
CA ALA A 522 14.36 3.81 18.33
C ALA A 522 12.92 3.29 18.17
N ARG A 523 11.99 4.12 17.71
CA ARG A 523 10.60 3.71 17.43
C ARG A 523 10.51 2.65 16.32
N LEU A 524 11.36 2.70 15.30
CA LEU A 524 11.39 1.74 14.20
C LEU A 524 11.79 0.33 14.65
N VAL A 525 12.62 0.21 15.69
CA VAL A 525 13.12 -1.08 16.22
C VAL A 525 12.50 -1.47 17.56
N ASP A 526 11.71 -0.59 18.19
CA ASP A 526 11.05 -0.88 19.46
C ASP A 526 10.08 -2.07 19.32
N ARG A 527 10.26 -3.07 20.19
CA ARG A 527 9.46 -4.31 20.23
C ARG A 527 8.27 -4.21 21.19
N GLY A 528 8.12 -3.07 21.88
CA GLY A 528 7.02 -2.78 22.78
C GLY A 528 5.68 -2.52 22.07
N PRO A 529 4.58 -2.36 22.83
CA PRO A 529 3.22 -2.21 22.28
C PRO A 529 2.98 -0.98 21.39
N GLY A 530 3.82 0.06 21.50
CA GLY A 530 3.77 1.27 20.67
C GLY A 530 4.87 1.34 19.60
N GLY A 531 5.76 0.34 19.57
CA GLY A 531 6.89 0.26 18.66
C GLY A 531 6.56 -0.50 17.38
N MET A 532 7.31 -0.21 16.32
CA MET A 532 7.11 -0.85 15.01
C MET A 532 7.90 -2.15 14.86
N GLY A 533 8.95 -2.33 15.66
CA GLY A 533 9.97 -3.35 15.47
C GLY A 533 9.46 -4.79 15.55
N LYS A 534 8.43 -5.06 16.34
CA LYS A 534 7.81 -6.40 16.43
C LYS A 534 6.60 -6.56 15.49
N VAL A 535 5.81 -5.52 15.31
CA VAL A 535 4.53 -5.57 14.58
C VAL A 535 4.78 -5.67 13.07
N TYR A 536 5.72 -4.88 12.57
CA TYR A 536 6.17 -4.94 11.18
C TYR A 536 7.13 -6.09 10.96
N LYS A 537 7.07 -6.65 9.74
CA LYS A 537 7.92 -7.73 9.26
C LYS A 537 8.58 -7.32 7.95
N ALA A 538 9.72 -7.94 7.66
CA ALA A 538 10.35 -7.90 6.35
C ALA A 538 10.32 -9.30 5.73
N LEU A 539 10.03 -9.37 4.43
CA LEU A 539 10.10 -10.57 3.60
C LEU A 539 10.82 -10.23 2.28
N ALA A 540 11.71 -11.09 1.84
CA ALA A 540 12.42 -10.92 0.57
C ALA A 540 12.09 -12.05 -0.42
N ILE A 541 11.94 -11.70 -1.70
CA ILE A 541 11.87 -12.64 -2.82
C ILE A 541 13.14 -12.45 -3.64
N LEU A 542 13.91 -13.52 -3.82
CA LEU A 542 15.21 -13.48 -4.49
C LEU A 542 15.33 -14.60 -5.52
N PRO A 543 16.27 -14.51 -6.48
CA PRO A 543 16.62 -15.62 -7.33
C PRO A 543 16.97 -16.85 -6.50
N GLU A 544 16.44 -18.00 -6.92
CA GLU A 544 16.81 -19.30 -6.35
C GLU A 544 18.33 -19.48 -6.45
N ASN A 545 18.96 -19.90 -5.35
CA ASN A 545 20.41 -20.04 -5.26
C ASN A 545 20.87 -21.38 -4.68
N GLU A 546 19.96 -22.36 -4.60
CA GLU A 546 20.15 -23.69 -4.00
C GLU A 546 20.52 -23.63 -2.51
N GLY A 547 20.03 -22.62 -1.79
CA GLY A 547 20.34 -22.37 -0.39
C GLY A 547 21.82 -22.03 -0.10
N ARG A 548 22.60 -21.66 -1.13
CA ARG A 548 24.01 -21.28 -0.99
C ARG A 548 24.20 -19.96 -0.26
N ARG A 549 23.23 -19.05 -0.37
CA ARG A 549 23.29 -17.73 0.28
C ARG A 549 21.96 -17.37 0.92
N ARG A 550 22.05 -16.81 2.13
CA ARG A 550 20.95 -16.04 2.74
C ARG A 550 21.24 -14.54 2.59
N PRO A 551 20.25 -13.70 2.31
CA PRO A 551 20.44 -12.26 2.23
C PRO A 551 20.69 -11.65 3.62
N VAL A 552 21.41 -10.53 3.63
CA VAL A 552 21.60 -9.72 4.85
C VAL A 552 20.24 -9.25 5.34
N GLY A 553 20.05 -9.25 6.67
CA GLY A 553 18.78 -8.94 7.30
C GLY A 553 17.84 -10.14 7.48
N PHE A 554 18.18 -11.31 6.91
CA PHE A 554 17.39 -12.55 7.01
C PHE A 554 18.20 -13.73 7.56
N GLY A 555 19.20 -13.43 8.40
CA GLY A 555 20.13 -14.41 8.97
C GLY A 555 21.31 -14.78 8.06
N GLY A 556 21.51 -14.06 6.96
CA GLY A 556 22.72 -14.14 6.13
C GLY A 556 23.69 -12.98 6.34
N ASP A 557 24.81 -13.01 5.61
CA ASP A 557 25.90 -12.01 5.66
C ASP A 557 26.30 -11.57 4.24
N VAL A 558 27.04 -10.46 4.14
CA VAL A 558 27.62 -9.91 2.89
C VAL A 558 28.70 -10.84 2.33
N ALA A 559 29.36 -11.62 3.20
CA ALA A 559 30.45 -12.54 2.87
C ALA A 559 29.97 -14.00 2.76
N ALA A 560 29.00 -14.26 1.86
CA ALA A 560 28.60 -15.61 1.48
C ALA A 560 29.13 -15.96 0.07
#